data_AF-A0A352WW84-F1
#
_entry.id   AF-A0A352WW84-F1
#
_cell.length_a   1.000
_cell.length_b   1.000
_cell.length_c   1.000
_cell.angle_alpha   90.00
_cell.angle_beta   90.00
_cell.angle_gamma   90.00
#
_symmetry.space_group_name_H-M   'P 1'
#
loop_
_entity.id
_entity.type
_entity.pdbx_description
1 polymer ?
#
loop_
_entity_poly.entity_id
_entity_poly.type
_entity_poly.pdbx_seq_one_letter_code
_entity_poly.pdbx_strand_id
1 'polypeptide(L)'
;MNHFTHRIIRGLPLITVDPFLKQGCFAAYTTREGGVSPPPYDSLNLSFSPTRKDSRENVEKNWSIVLQALDCFPQQLIRTHQTH
;
A
#
# COMPACT_ATOMS: atom_id res chain seq x y z
N MET A 1 4.32 2.56 -24.93
CA MET A 1 3.05 3.05 -24.31
C MET A 1 3.25 3.09 -22.81
N ASN A 2 2.72 4.09 -22.11
CA ASN A 2 2.74 4.08 -20.65
C ASN A 2 1.72 3.04 -20.13
N HIS A 3 2.15 2.18 -19.21
CA HIS A 3 1.31 1.11 -18.62
C HIS A 3 0.85 1.42 -17.19
N PHE A 4 1.31 2.54 -16.63
CA PHE A 4 1.03 2.96 -15.27
C PHE A 4 0.09 4.16 -15.26
N THR A 5 -0.96 4.05 -14.46
CA THR A 5 -1.99 5.09 -14.33
C THR A 5 -2.17 5.44 -12.86
N HIS A 6 -2.12 6.73 -12.53
CA HIS A 6 -2.48 7.22 -11.20
C HIS A 6 -4.00 7.15 -11.04
N ARG A 7 -4.46 6.48 -9.98
CA ARG A 7 -5.89 6.37 -9.64
C ARG A 7 -6.09 6.63 -8.16
N ILE A 8 -7.22 7.22 -7.82
CA ILE A 8 -7.68 7.31 -6.43
C ILE A 8 -8.73 6.21 -6.25
N ILE A 9 -8.44 5.24 -5.39
CA ILE A 9 -9.34 4.12 -5.09
C ILE A 9 -9.77 4.23 -3.63
N ARG A 10 -11.07 4.44 -3.41
CA ARG A 10 -11.65 4.67 -2.06
C ARG A 10 -10.87 5.70 -1.24
N GLY A 11 -10.41 6.77 -1.90
CA GLY A 11 -9.64 7.86 -1.28
C GLY A 11 -8.12 7.64 -1.19
N LEU A 12 -7.61 6.45 -1.51
CA LEU A 12 -6.17 6.16 -1.49
C LEU A 12 -5.55 6.37 -2.89
N PRO A 13 -4.52 7.24 -3.03
CA PRO A 13 -3.77 7.37 -4.27
C PRO A 13 -2.90 6.13 -4.52
N LEU A 14 -3.07 5.51 -5.69
CA LEU A 14 -2.35 4.32 -6.13
C LEU A 14 -1.85 4.50 -7.57
N ILE A 15 -0.79 3.79 -7.91
CA ILE A 15 -0.32 3.64 -9.29
C ILE A 15 -0.75 2.26 -9.77
N THR A 16 -1.77 2.18 -10.60
CA THR A 16 -2.28 0.90 -11.15
C THR A 16 -1.55 0.51 -12.42
N VAL A 17 -1.45 -0.79 -12.66
CA VAL A 17 -0.95 -1.37 -13.90
C VAL A 17 -2.14 -1.74 -14.79
N ASP A 18 -2.22 -1.16 -15.99
CA ASP A 18 -3.40 -1.28 -16.88
C ASP A 18 -3.48 -2.58 -17.72
N PRO A 19 -2.38 -3.17 -18.24
CA PRO A 19 -2.31 -4.64 -18.40
C PRO A 19 -2.57 -5.27 -17.01
N PHE A 20 -2.72 -6.55 -16.77
CA PHE A 20 -3.34 -7.04 -15.51
C PHE A 20 -4.81 -6.59 -15.35
N LEU A 21 -5.14 -5.30 -15.23
CA LEU A 21 -6.53 -4.86 -15.04
C LEU A 21 -7.40 -5.29 -16.23
N LYS A 22 -6.89 -5.13 -17.46
CA LYS A 22 -7.53 -5.62 -18.68
C LYS A 22 -7.69 -7.15 -18.73
N GLN A 23 -6.92 -7.88 -17.93
CA GLN A 23 -6.92 -9.33 -17.82
C GLN A 23 -7.72 -9.81 -16.59
N GLY A 24 -8.39 -8.91 -15.88
CA GLY A 24 -9.17 -9.23 -14.68
C GLY A 24 -8.33 -9.36 -13.40
N CYS A 25 -7.05 -9.00 -13.43
CA CYS A 25 -6.16 -9.00 -12.27
C CYS A 25 -5.89 -7.56 -11.81
N PHE A 26 -6.05 -7.27 -10.53
CA PHE A 26 -5.68 -5.96 -10.00
C PHE A 26 -4.23 -5.95 -9.52
N ALA A 27 -3.40 -5.06 -10.09
CA ALA A 27 -2.02 -4.84 -9.67
C ALA A 27 -1.77 -3.34 -9.49
N ALA A 28 -1.17 -2.96 -8.36
CA ALA A 28 -0.87 -1.57 -8.04
C ALA A 28 0.35 -1.42 -7.14
N TYR A 29 0.92 -0.22 -7.16
CA TYR A 29 1.92 0.27 -6.22
C TYR A 29 1.31 1.37 -5.36
N THR A 30 1.60 1.35 -4.06
CA THR A 30 1.19 2.43 -3.15
C THR A 30 2.09 3.64 -3.32
N THR A 31 1.58 4.84 -3.03
CA THR A 31 2.39 6.05 -2.90
C THR A 31 2.79 6.29 -1.44
N ARG A 32 3.32 7.47 -1.12
CA ARG A 32 3.56 7.91 0.27
C ARG A 32 2.34 8.60 0.89
N GLU A 33 1.29 8.84 0.13
CA GLU A 33 0.11 9.62 0.54
C GLU A 33 -1.01 8.74 1.11
N GLY A 34 -1.87 9.34 1.94
CA GLY A 34 -3.10 8.70 2.44
C GLY A 34 -2.93 7.78 3.66
N GLY A 35 -1.79 7.79 4.33
CA GLY A 35 -1.57 7.05 5.57
C GLY A 35 -1.64 7.92 6.83
N VAL A 36 -1.21 7.35 7.96
CA VAL A 36 -1.26 7.99 9.30
C VAL A 36 0.10 8.17 9.95
N SER A 37 1.16 7.67 9.34
CA SER A 37 2.50 7.75 9.92
C SER A 37 2.99 9.21 9.95
N PRO A 38 3.63 9.67 11.03
CA PRO A 38 4.21 11.01 11.11
C PRO A 38 5.57 11.09 10.39
N PRO A 39 6.12 12.30 10.17
CA PRO A 39 7.50 12.47 9.70
C PRO A 39 8.50 11.71 10.59
N PRO A 40 9.57 11.10 10.02
CA PRO A 40 9.95 11.09 8.59
C PRO A 40 9.25 9.99 7.77
N TYR A 41 8.24 9.34 8.33
CA TYR A 41 7.49 8.24 7.73
C TYR A 41 6.18 8.69 7.11
N ASP A 42 6.00 9.99 6.89
CA ASP A 42 4.76 10.53 6.39
C ASP A 42 4.47 10.09 4.94
N SER A 43 3.25 9.70 4.61
CA SER A 43 2.12 9.33 5.49
C SER A 43 1.85 7.82 5.51
N LEU A 44 2.13 7.11 4.41
CA LEU A 44 1.78 5.69 4.22
C LEU A 44 3.02 4.78 4.30
N ASN A 45 3.56 4.59 5.50
CA ASN A 45 4.63 3.60 5.72
C ASN A 45 4.04 2.20 5.97
N LEU A 46 4.52 1.21 5.21
CA LEU A 46 4.08 -0.18 5.28
C LEU A 46 5.14 -1.13 5.86
N SER A 47 6.30 -0.60 6.27
CA SER A 47 7.43 -1.41 6.73
C SER A 47 7.39 -1.65 8.24
N PHE A 48 7.47 -2.92 8.62
CA PHE A 48 7.72 -3.36 10.01
C PHE A 48 9.22 -3.49 10.33
N SER A 49 10.10 -2.90 9.52
CA SER A 49 11.54 -3.03 9.76
C SER A 49 11.89 -2.49 11.14
N PRO A 50 12.61 -3.25 11.99
CA PRO A 50 13.01 -2.80 13.32
C PRO A 50 14.00 -1.63 13.27
N THR A 51 14.66 -1.41 12.13
CA THR A 51 15.54 -0.25 11.90
C THR A 51 14.76 1.04 11.65
N ARG A 52 13.46 0.95 11.36
CA ARG A 52 12.57 2.11 11.24
C ARG A 52 11.85 2.30 12.58
N LYS A 53 11.75 3.55 13.00
CA LYS A 53 11.19 3.98 14.30
C LYS A 53 9.71 4.38 14.21
N ASP A 54 9.02 4.00 13.13
CA ASP A 54 7.57 4.21 13.09
C ASP A 54 6.90 3.27 14.09
N SER A 55 5.78 3.70 14.66
CA SER A 55 5.03 2.84 15.58
C SER A 55 4.42 1.67 14.81
N ARG A 56 4.37 0.51 15.46
CA ARG A 56 3.78 -0.70 14.87
C ARG A 56 2.31 -0.46 14.52
N GLU A 57 1.61 0.26 15.39
CA GLU A 57 0.20 0.62 15.29
C GLU A 57 -0.07 1.47 14.04
N ASN A 58 0.80 2.45 13.73
CA ASN A 58 0.68 3.25 12.51
C ASN A 58 0.83 2.37 11.26
N VAL A 59 1.82 1.49 11.25
CA VAL A 59 2.08 0.60 10.11
C VAL A 59 0.93 -0.38 9.92
N GLU A 60 0.38 -0.94 11.00
CA GLU A 60 -0.82 -1.80 10.95
C GLU A 60 -2.03 -1.04 10.41
N LYS A 61 -2.27 0.20 10.87
CA LYS A 61 -3.35 1.05 10.36
C LYS A 61 -3.17 1.40 8.87
N ASN A 62 -1.95 1.68 8.43
CA ASN A 62 -1.65 1.90 7.00
C ASN A 62 -1.95 0.66 6.16
N TRP A 63 -1.63 -0.53 6.65
CA TRP A 63 -2.04 -1.78 5.98
C TRP A 63 -3.56 -1.92 5.94
N SER A 64 -4.28 -1.59 7.01
CA SER A 64 -5.76 -1.60 7.00
C SER A 64 -6.33 -0.64 5.95
N ILE A 65 -5.75 0.56 5.80
CA ILE A 65 -6.16 1.54 4.76
C ILE A 65 -5.96 0.95 3.36
N VAL A 66 -4.79 0.34 3.09
CA VAL A 66 -4.51 -0.31 1.80
C VAL A 66 -5.50 -1.44 1.52
N LEU A 67 -5.72 -2.33 2.49
CA LEU A 67 -6.64 -3.45 2.32
C LEU A 67 -8.08 -2.98 2.09
N GLN A 68 -8.53 -1.96 2.81
CA GLN A 68 -9.85 -1.36 2.59
C GLN A 68 -9.98 -0.75 1.19
N ALA A 69 -8.93 -0.08 0.69
CA ALA A 69 -8.92 0.47 -0.67
C ALA A 69 -9.00 -0.63 -1.73
N LEU A 70 -8.36 -1.77 -1.49
CA LEU A 70 -8.33 -2.93 -2.39
C LEU A 70 -9.49 -3.90 -2.19
N ASP A 71 -10.45 -3.59 -1.31
CA ASP A 71 -11.56 -4.49 -0.95
C ASP A 71 -11.11 -5.89 -0.48
N CYS A 72 -9.98 -5.93 0.22
CA CYS A 72 -9.36 -7.15 0.73
C CYS A 72 -9.46 -7.23 2.25
N PHE A 73 -9.44 -8.45 2.79
CA PHE A 73 -9.43 -8.72 4.22
C PHE A 73 -8.01 -9.03 4.73
N PRO A 74 -7.68 -8.72 6.01
CA PRO A 74 -6.36 -8.99 6.59
C PRO A 74 -5.89 -10.44 6.44
N GLN A 75 -6.82 -11.41 6.47
CA GLN A 75 -6.54 -12.84 6.34
C GLN A 75 -6.07 -13.24 4.94
N GLN A 76 -6.30 -12.40 3.93
CA GLN A 76 -5.84 -12.60 2.55
C GLN A 76 -4.46 -11.97 2.30
N LEU A 77 -3.93 -11.22 3.27
CA LEU A 77 -2.65 -10.53 3.13
C LEU A 77 -1.49 -11.50 3.40
N ILE A 78 -0.69 -11.76 2.36
CA ILE A 78 0.57 -12.48 2.47
C ILE A 78 1.72 -11.49 2.27
N ARG A 79 2.71 -11.56 3.14
CA ARG A 79 3.93 -10.73 3.08
C ARG A 79 5.14 -11.59 3.41
N THR A 80 6.30 -11.16 2.94
CA THR A 80 7.58 -11.81 3.21
C THR A 80 8.41 -11.01 4.20
N HIS A 81 9.35 -11.69 4.86
CA HIS A 81 10.49 -11.03 5.49
C HIS A 81 11.57 -10.84 4.42
N GLN A 82 11.67 -9.63 3.87
CA GLN A 82 12.66 -9.31 2.83
C GLN A 82 14.05 -9.18 3.47
N THR A 83 15.01 -9.98 3.01
CA THR A 83 16.39 -10.03 3.54
C THR A 83 17.43 -9.35 2.64
N HIS A 84 17.07 -8.97 1.41
CA HIS A 84 17.84 -8.13 0.49
C HIS A 84 16.88 -7.25 -0.31
#